data_AF-A0A075HFV6-F1
#
_entry.id   AF-A0A075HFV6-F1
#
_cell.length_a   1.000
_cell.length_b   1.000
_cell.length_c   1.000
_cell.angle_alpha   90.00
_cell.angle_beta   90.00
_cell.angle_gamma   90.00
#
_symmetry.space_group_name_H-M   'P 1'
#
loop_
_entity.id
_entity.type
_entity.pdbx_description
1 polymer ?
#
loop_
_entity_poly.entity_id
_entity_poly.type
_entity_poly.pdbx_seq_one_letter_code
_entity_poly.pdbx_strand_id
1 'polypeptide(L)'
;MVAEVATTLIEVAPPTVGRDEARVGFVVAAGGDRALAGLSDPELGCVVEELLIVLEPVEVVALTASGPTPPQAPVVVDALRSCGLVLKVARLGLAGGFVGNSGVPGLDPTCVLEGVTEDDMAPVLEALFAGAGAVKTDRAVDVLLSETPVMGNLVRCGLQGLLGEADDEGSPFCHGFFDQVAAMMTAVVKHGTAAEVEVADPVLLAELFGLSDDVFVWLADNVPDGHRADAEAVRDASVKISQVMAEALHGLDDSSDPQVVLGAVFGAVARLDAELAVGSFELESSRARLESYVTATCGDSATGLFDVLSGAGALSGV
;
A
#
# COMPACT_ATOMS: atom_id res chain seq x y z
N MET A 1 22.67 35.94 -74.88
CA MET A 1 21.43 35.44 -74.25
C MET A 1 21.84 34.38 -73.25
N VAL A 2 21.82 34.72 -71.97
CA VAL A 2 21.98 33.78 -70.86
C VAL A 2 20.70 33.89 -70.07
N ALA A 3 19.95 32.79 -69.96
CA ALA A 3 18.69 32.74 -69.23
C ALA A 3 18.99 32.46 -67.75
N GLU A 4 18.51 33.34 -66.88
CA GLU A 4 18.59 33.22 -65.43
C GLU A 4 17.49 32.26 -64.97
N VAL A 5 17.87 31.15 -64.32
CA VAL A 5 16.92 30.23 -63.69
C VAL A 5 16.73 30.68 -62.26
N ALA A 6 15.57 31.25 -61.95
CA ALA A 6 15.15 31.56 -60.59
C ALA A 6 14.69 30.27 -59.90
N THR A 7 15.45 29.81 -58.90
CA THR A 7 15.04 28.72 -58.01
C THR A 7 14.13 29.30 -56.93
N THR A 8 12.83 29.06 -57.04
CA THR A 8 11.85 29.36 -55.98
C THR A 8 11.99 28.33 -54.86
N LEU A 9 12.54 28.73 -53.72
CA LEU A 9 12.40 28.00 -52.46
C LEU A 9 10.95 28.19 -51.99
N ILE A 10 10.17 27.11 -52.00
CA ILE A 10 8.86 27.06 -51.34
C ILE A 10 9.15 26.84 -49.86
N GLU A 11 9.08 27.90 -49.05
CA GLU A 11 8.89 27.77 -47.61
C GLU A 11 7.53 27.12 -47.38
N VAL A 12 7.52 25.83 -47.07
CA VAL A 12 6.35 25.16 -46.52
C VAL A 12 6.18 25.71 -45.10
N ALA A 13 5.24 26.62 -44.92
CA ALA A 13 4.82 27.03 -43.59
C ALA A 13 4.39 25.76 -42.83
N PRO A 14 4.88 25.54 -41.60
CA PRO A 14 4.41 24.41 -40.80
C PRO A 14 2.89 24.54 -40.64
N PRO A 15 2.14 23.42 -40.61
CA PRO A 15 0.70 23.48 -40.39
C PRO A 15 0.44 24.21 -39.08
N THR A 16 -0.21 25.37 -39.16
CA THR A 16 -0.62 26.14 -37.98
C THR A 16 -1.85 25.44 -37.41
N VAL A 17 -1.62 24.49 -36.51
CA VAL A 17 -2.69 23.86 -35.71
C VAL A 17 -3.29 24.94 -34.82
N GLY A 18 -4.60 25.17 -34.95
CA GLY A 18 -5.32 26.13 -34.11
C GLY A 18 -5.59 25.58 -32.71
N ARG A 19 -5.81 26.47 -31.73
CA ARG A 19 -6.16 26.08 -30.35
C ARG A 19 -7.38 25.15 -30.28
N ASP A 20 -8.44 25.46 -31.03
CA ASP A 20 -9.65 24.64 -31.09
C ASP A 20 -9.40 23.26 -31.72
N GLU A 21 -8.51 23.19 -32.72
CA GLU A 21 -8.13 21.95 -33.38
C GLU A 21 -7.32 21.05 -32.44
N ALA A 22 -6.36 21.61 -31.70
CA ALA A 22 -5.61 20.90 -30.67
C ALA A 22 -6.52 20.42 -29.53
N ARG A 23 -7.50 21.23 -29.10
CA ARG A 23 -8.47 20.86 -28.06
C ARG A 23 -9.30 19.64 -28.47
N VAL A 24 -9.93 19.69 -29.64
CA VAL A 24 -10.77 18.60 -30.14
C VAL A 24 -9.93 17.35 -30.41
N GLY A 25 -8.75 17.52 -31.02
CA GLY A 25 -7.82 16.43 -31.28
C GLY A 25 -7.38 15.73 -29.99
N PHE A 26 -7.08 16.49 -28.94
CA PHE A 26 -6.65 15.93 -27.66
C PHE A 26 -7.74 15.09 -26.99
N VAL A 27 -8.98 15.61 -26.88
CA VAL A 27 -10.08 14.87 -26.23
C VAL A 27 -10.35 13.54 -26.94
N VAL A 28 -10.34 13.54 -28.28
CA VAL A 28 -10.57 12.33 -29.08
C VAL A 28 -9.41 11.33 -28.93
N ALA A 29 -8.16 11.80 -28.97
CA ALA A 29 -6.99 10.93 -28.94
C ALA A 29 -6.70 10.40 -27.52
N ALA A 30 -6.73 11.26 -26.50
CA ALA A 30 -6.46 10.91 -25.11
C ALA A 30 -7.53 9.96 -24.53
N GLY A 31 -8.79 10.05 -24.99
CA GLY A 31 -9.84 9.09 -24.62
C GLY A 31 -9.55 7.65 -25.08
N GLY A 32 -8.63 7.46 -26.04
CA GLY A 32 -8.15 6.15 -26.50
C GLY A 32 -6.80 5.71 -25.91
N ASP A 33 -6.09 6.58 -25.18
CA ASP A 33 -4.83 6.28 -24.52
C ASP A 33 -5.07 5.49 -23.23
N ARG A 34 -4.34 4.41 -22.97
CA ARG A 34 -4.52 3.57 -21.78
C ARG A 34 -4.33 4.32 -20.46
N ALA A 35 -3.53 5.39 -20.44
CA ALA A 35 -3.29 6.16 -19.22
C ALA A 35 -4.46 7.08 -18.84
N LEU A 36 -5.21 7.59 -19.82
CA LEU A 36 -6.31 8.54 -19.64
C LEU A 36 -7.67 7.97 -20.07
N ALA A 37 -7.71 6.75 -20.62
CA ALA A 37 -8.91 6.00 -20.98
C ALA A 37 -9.71 5.71 -19.72
N GLY A 38 -10.73 6.53 -19.49
CA GLY A 38 -11.53 6.54 -18.26
C GLY A 38 -11.86 7.94 -17.76
N LEU A 39 -11.17 8.97 -18.28
CA LEU A 39 -11.59 10.35 -18.14
C LEU A 39 -12.71 10.69 -19.13
N SER A 40 -13.66 11.51 -18.67
CA SER A 40 -14.77 12.01 -19.48
C SER A 40 -14.35 13.19 -20.35
N ASP A 41 -15.09 13.47 -21.43
CA ASP A 41 -14.82 14.59 -22.34
C ASP A 41 -14.65 15.95 -21.62
N PRO A 42 -15.45 16.31 -20.58
CA PRO A 42 -15.23 17.53 -19.81
C PRO A 42 -13.92 17.54 -19.03
N GLU A 43 -13.50 16.39 -18.50
CA GLU A 43 -12.24 16.25 -17.74
C GLU A 43 -11.04 16.38 -18.68
N LEU A 44 -11.07 15.69 -19.82
CA LEU A 44 -10.07 15.84 -20.87
C LEU A 44 -10.04 17.27 -21.43
N GLY A 45 -11.21 17.91 -21.52
CA GLY A 45 -11.38 19.32 -21.88
C GLY A 45 -10.71 20.28 -20.89
N CYS A 46 -10.80 20.02 -19.59
CA CYS A 46 -10.08 20.79 -18.58
C CYS A 46 -8.56 20.64 -18.75
N VAL A 47 -8.07 19.40 -18.83
CA VAL A 47 -6.63 19.11 -18.94
C VAL A 47 -6.01 19.80 -20.14
N VAL A 48 -6.66 19.74 -21.31
CA VAL A 48 -6.12 20.37 -22.50
C VAL A 48 -6.13 21.90 -22.43
N GLU A 49 -7.11 22.52 -21.78
CA GLU A 49 -7.10 23.98 -21.59
C GLU A 49 -5.94 24.42 -20.69
N GLU A 50 -5.66 23.67 -19.62
CA GLU A 50 -4.51 23.91 -18.74
C GLU A 50 -3.18 23.67 -19.46
N LEU A 51 -3.08 22.61 -20.28
CA LEU A 51 -1.90 22.37 -21.12
C LEU A 51 -1.67 23.53 -22.10
N LEU A 52 -2.73 24.05 -22.72
CA LEU A 52 -2.66 25.15 -23.68
C LEU A 52 -2.40 26.53 -23.02
N ILE A 53 -2.27 26.62 -21.69
CA ILE A 53 -1.73 27.80 -21.01
C ILE A 53 -0.20 27.82 -21.11
N VAL A 54 0.43 26.65 -21.13
CA VAL A 54 1.89 26.48 -21.01
C VAL A 54 2.53 26.01 -22.32
N LEU A 55 1.81 25.21 -23.12
CA LEU A 55 2.29 24.59 -24.34
C LEU A 55 1.62 25.16 -25.59
N GLU A 56 2.34 25.16 -26.69
CA GLU A 56 1.80 25.52 -27.99
C GLU A 56 0.84 24.43 -28.53
N PRO A 57 -0.16 24.77 -29.34
CA PRO A 57 -1.13 23.79 -29.88
C PRO A 57 -0.48 22.59 -30.58
N VAL A 58 0.63 22.82 -31.28
CA VAL A 58 1.38 21.75 -31.96
C VAL A 58 2.04 20.77 -30.97
N GLU A 59 2.48 21.27 -29.81
CA GLU A 59 3.08 20.45 -28.76
C GLU A 59 2.02 19.59 -28.08
N VAL A 60 0.83 20.14 -27.84
CA VAL A 60 -0.32 19.39 -27.31
C VAL A 60 -0.75 18.25 -28.24
N VAL A 61 -0.76 18.49 -29.55
CA VAL A 61 -1.00 17.43 -30.53
C VAL A 61 0.09 16.36 -30.45
N ALA A 62 1.37 16.77 -30.36
CA ALA A 62 2.48 15.84 -30.24
C ALA A 62 2.42 14.97 -28.98
N LEU A 63 1.94 15.52 -27.84
CA LEU A 63 1.72 14.75 -26.60
C LEU A 63 0.82 13.53 -26.84
N THR A 64 -0.28 13.69 -27.57
CA THR A 64 -1.20 12.57 -27.83
C THR A 64 -0.67 11.55 -28.83
N ALA A 65 0.21 11.96 -29.74
CA ALA A 65 0.76 11.08 -30.76
C ALA A 65 1.98 10.29 -30.28
N SER A 66 2.78 10.85 -29.37
CA SER A 66 4.09 10.29 -28.98
C SER A 66 4.31 10.20 -27.47
N GLY A 67 3.34 10.64 -26.67
CA GLY A 67 3.47 10.78 -25.22
C GLY A 67 4.26 12.04 -24.82
N PRO A 68 4.23 12.40 -23.53
CA PRO A 68 5.04 13.49 -22.99
C PRO A 68 6.53 13.18 -23.02
N THR A 69 7.33 14.20 -23.32
CA THR A 69 8.79 14.16 -23.10
C THR A 69 9.11 14.34 -21.61
N PRO A 70 10.33 13.98 -21.14
CA PRO A 70 10.69 14.15 -19.73
C PRO A 70 10.50 15.58 -19.18
N PRO A 71 10.82 16.66 -19.91
CA PRO A 71 10.52 18.02 -19.44
C PRO A 71 9.04 18.39 -19.44
N GLN A 72 8.20 17.69 -20.22
CA GLN A 72 6.75 17.92 -20.30
C GLN A 72 5.97 17.12 -19.27
N ALA A 73 6.56 16.06 -18.69
CA ALA A 73 5.86 15.22 -17.72
C ALA A 73 5.34 16.00 -16.49
N PRO A 74 6.12 16.90 -15.85
CA PRO A 74 5.59 17.74 -14.76
C PRO A 74 4.47 18.67 -15.22
N VAL A 75 4.55 19.21 -16.45
CA VAL A 75 3.51 20.07 -17.02
C VAL A 75 2.18 19.33 -17.19
N VAL A 76 2.24 18.06 -17.61
CA VAL A 76 1.05 17.20 -17.72
C VAL A 76 0.46 16.89 -16.34
N VAL A 77 1.30 16.62 -15.34
CA VAL A 77 0.85 16.38 -13.96
C VAL A 77 0.26 17.65 -13.32
N ASP A 78 0.82 18.82 -13.58
CA ASP A 78 0.27 20.10 -13.11
C ASP A 78 -1.08 20.44 -13.76
N ALA A 79 -1.26 20.11 -15.04
CA ALA A 79 -2.57 20.23 -15.70
C ALA A 79 -3.60 19.29 -15.05
N LEU A 80 -3.22 18.04 -14.76
CA LEU A 80 -4.08 17.09 -14.04
C LEU A 80 -4.42 17.58 -12.62
N ARG A 81 -3.43 18.15 -11.90
CA ARG A 81 -3.59 18.71 -10.55
C ARG A 81 -4.56 19.89 -10.57
N SER A 82 -4.43 20.79 -11.53
CA SER A 82 -5.31 21.97 -11.68
C SER A 82 -6.77 21.58 -11.97
N CYS A 83 -6.97 20.41 -12.59
CA CYS A 83 -8.28 19.83 -12.84
C CYS A 83 -8.77 18.86 -11.73
N GLY A 84 -7.99 18.61 -10.67
CA GLY A 84 -8.34 17.68 -9.59
C GLY A 84 -8.40 16.21 -10.04
N LEU A 85 -7.55 15.81 -10.99
CA LEU A 85 -7.60 14.51 -11.66
C LEU A 85 -6.45 13.57 -11.29
N VAL A 86 -5.46 14.01 -10.50
CA VAL A 86 -4.26 13.22 -10.16
C VAL A 86 -4.63 11.88 -9.53
N LEU A 87 -5.43 11.89 -8.46
CA LEU A 87 -5.85 10.66 -7.80
C LEU A 87 -6.79 9.81 -8.67
N LYS A 88 -7.60 10.44 -9.53
CA LYS A 88 -8.47 9.70 -10.46
C LYS A 88 -7.66 8.91 -11.49
N VAL A 89 -6.65 9.55 -12.09
CA VAL A 89 -5.73 8.90 -13.03
C VAL A 89 -4.93 7.80 -12.33
N ALA A 90 -4.46 8.03 -11.11
CA ALA A 90 -3.77 7.00 -10.32
C ALA A 90 -4.66 5.76 -10.10
N ARG A 91 -5.94 5.95 -9.71
CA ARG A 91 -6.90 4.84 -9.55
C ARG A 91 -7.14 4.08 -10.84
N LEU A 92 -7.28 4.77 -11.97
CA LEU A 92 -7.44 4.13 -13.28
C LEU A 92 -6.22 3.27 -13.66
N GLY A 93 -5.00 3.78 -13.40
CA GLY A 93 -3.77 3.04 -13.60
C GLY A 93 -3.68 1.77 -12.75
N LEU A 94 -4.03 1.87 -11.46
CA LEU A 94 -4.09 0.73 -10.54
C LEU A 94 -5.15 -0.29 -10.96
N ALA A 95 -6.36 0.15 -11.33
CA ALA A 95 -7.41 -0.73 -11.84
C ALA A 95 -6.92 -1.53 -13.06
N GLY A 96 -6.20 -0.89 -13.98
CA GLY A 96 -5.62 -1.54 -15.16
C GLY A 96 -4.51 -2.55 -14.81
N GLY A 97 -3.77 -2.32 -13.72
CA GLY A 97 -2.68 -3.20 -13.26
C GLY A 97 -3.17 -4.41 -12.44
N PHE A 98 -4.27 -4.26 -11.69
CA PHE A 98 -4.82 -5.33 -10.85
C PHE A 98 -5.66 -6.37 -11.61
N VAL A 99 -5.96 -6.15 -12.89
CA VAL A 99 -6.62 -7.15 -13.76
C VAL A 99 -5.58 -8.18 -14.22
N GLY A 100 -5.23 -9.10 -13.32
CA GLY A 100 -4.38 -10.26 -13.58
C GLY A 100 -5.09 -11.56 -13.21
N ASN A 101 -4.79 -12.65 -13.92
CA ASN A 101 -5.30 -14.02 -13.71
C ASN A 101 -4.85 -14.68 -12.37
N SER A 102 -4.51 -13.89 -11.34
CA SER A 102 -3.87 -14.35 -10.11
C SER A 102 -4.82 -14.99 -9.09
N GLY A 103 -6.14 -15.00 -9.33
CA GLY A 103 -7.11 -15.61 -8.41
C GLY A 103 -7.28 -14.86 -7.07
N VAL A 104 -6.61 -13.71 -6.92
CA VAL A 104 -6.80 -12.77 -5.81
C VAL A 104 -7.99 -11.88 -6.15
N PRO A 105 -8.97 -11.66 -5.24
CA PRO A 105 -10.02 -10.68 -5.44
C PRO A 105 -9.41 -9.34 -5.87
N GLY A 106 -9.98 -8.70 -6.89
CA GLY A 106 -9.45 -7.43 -7.39
C GLY A 106 -9.42 -6.41 -6.26
N LEU A 107 -8.24 -5.85 -5.99
CA LEU A 107 -8.08 -4.78 -5.00
C LEU A 107 -8.81 -3.54 -5.49
N ASP A 108 -9.67 -2.95 -4.65
CA ASP A 108 -10.28 -1.65 -4.95
C ASP A 108 -9.20 -0.56 -4.92
N PRO A 109 -8.93 0.14 -6.05
CA PRO A 109 -7.97 1.22 -6.10
C PRO A 109 -8.30 2.39 -5.17
N THR A 110 -9.57 2.57 -4.81
CA THR A 110 -10.00 3.62 -3.88
C THR A 110 -9.52 3.30 -2.46
N CYS A 111 -9.75 2.07 -2.02
CA CYS A 111 -9.21 1.54 -0.76
C CYS A 111 -7.68 1.62 -0.71
N VAL A 112 -6.97 1.21 -1.78
CA VAL A 112 -5.49 1.22 -1.80
C VAL A 112 -4.91 2.62 -1.63
N LEU A 113 -5.57 3.63 -2.19
CA LEU A 113 -5.14 5.03 -2.15
C LEU A 113 -5.79 5.83 -1.01
N GLU A 114 -6.40 5.17 -0.01
CA GLU A 114 -6.96 5.87 1.14
C GLU A 114 -5.86 6.58 1.95
N GLY A 115 -6.07 7.87 2.26
CA GLY A 115 -5.07 8.70 2.94
C GLY A 115 -3.92 9.19 2.04
N VAL A 116 -3.90 8.84 0.76
CA VAL A 116 -2.91 9.33 -0.22
C VAL A 116 -3.38 10.64 -0.85
N THR A 117 -2.47 11.60 -0.96
CA THR A 117 -2.76 12.92 -1.54
C THR A 117 -2.30 13.03 -2.99
N GLU A 118 -2.72 14.10 -3.66
CA GLU A 118 -2.25 14.40 -5.02
C GLU A 118 -0.73 14.66 -5.07
N ASP A 119 -0.16 15.23 -4.00
CA ASP A 119 1.27 15.53 -3.94
C ASP A 119 2.12 14.26 -3.74
N ASP A 120 1.59 13.27 -3.05
CA ASP A 120 2.24 11.96 -2.93
C ASP A 120 2.29 11.23 -4.27
N MET A 121 1.23 11.35 -5.08
CA MET A 121 1.11 10.66 -6.36
C MET A 121 1.78 11.37 -7.54
N ALA A 122 1.92 12.69 -7.48
CA ALA A 122 2.50 13.48 -8.57
C ALA A 122 3.88 12.96 -9.03
N PRO A 123 4.86 12.67 -8.15
CA PRO A 123 6.18 12.17 -8.56
C PRO A 123 6.14 10.84 -9.32
N VAL A 124 5.20 9.96 -8.96
CA VAL A 124 5.02 8.67 -9.63
C VAL A 124 4.45 8.87 -11.03
N LEU A 125 3.42 9.72 -11.17
CA LEU A 125 2.85 10.04 -12.48
C LEU A 125 3.87 10.76 -13.37
N GLU A 126 4.68 11.66 -12.83
CA GLU A 126 5.77 12.32 -13.58
C GLU A 126 6.78 11.32 -14.11
N ALA A 127 7.22 10.36 -13.29
CA ALA A 127 8.14 9.31 -13.71
C ALA A 127 7.55 8.44 -14.83
N LEU A 128 6.28 8.05 -14.68
CA LEU A 128 5.54 7.27 -15.68
C LEU A 128 5.40 8.03 -17.00
N PHE A 129 4.95 9.28 -16.95
CA PHE A 129 4.75 10.13 -18.12
C PHE A 129 6.06 10.48 -18.81
N ALA A 130 7.15 10.69 -18.07
CA ALA A 130 8.46 10.95 -18.66
C ALA A 130 9.02 9.75 -19.46
N GLY A 131 8.34 8.60 -19.45
CA GLY A 131 8.88 7.35 -19.97
C GLY A 131 10.18 6.99 -19.25
N ALA A 132 10.29 7.39 -17.99
CA ALA A 132 11.48 7.14 -17.20
C ALA A 132 11.61 5.61 -17.10
N GLY A 133 12.75 5.06 -17.53
CA GLY A 133 12.97 3.61 -17.47
C GLY A 133 12.73 3.07 -16.05
N ALA A 134 12.39 1.78 -15.95
CA ALA A 134 11.89 1.12 -14.73
C ALA A 134 12.51 1.65 -13.42
N VAL A 135 13.83 1.76 -13.34
CA VAL A 135 14.59 2.25 -12.17
C VAL A 135 14.08 3.57 -11.57
N LYS A 136 13.70 4.57 -12.37
CA LYS A 136 13.24 5.87 -11.85
C LYS A 136 11.80 5.78 -11.34
N THR A 137 10.97 5.02 -12.04
CA THR A 137 9.60 4.74 -11.62
C THR A 137 9.60 3.91 -10.34
N ASP A 138 10.44 2.88 -10.26
CA ASP A 138 10.63 2.04 -9.08
C ASP A 138 11.01 2.89 -7.87
N ARG A 139 11.98 3.81 -8.02
CA ARG A 139 12.35 4.73 -6.93
C ARG A 139 11.19 5.63 -6.48
N ALA A 140 10.39 6.15 -7.39
CA ALA A 140 9.24 6.97 -7.04
C ALA A 140 8.16 6.14 -6.32
N VAL A 141 7.96 4.89 -6.75
CA VAL A 141 7.07 3.93 -6.10
C VAL A 141 7.58 3.53 -4.71
N ASP A 142 8.89 3.32 -4.55
CA ASP A 142 9.49 3.00 -3.25
C ASP A 142 9.28 4.14 -2.23
N VAL A 143 9.44 5.39 -2.67
CA VAL A 143 9.14 6.56 -1.84
C VAL A 143 7.64 6.60 -1.47
N LEU A 144 6.75 6.41 -2.44
CA LEU A 144 5.31 6.33 -2.19
C LEU A 144 4.99 5.24 -1.16
N LEU A 145 5.51 4.02 -1.33
CA LEU A 145 5.22 2.89 -0.46
C LEU A 145 5.80 3.05 0.95
N SER A 146 6.91 3.78 1.10
CA SER A 146 7.59 3.98 2.38
C SER A 146 7.00 5.15 3.18
N GLU A 147 6.67 6.26 2.50
CA GLU A 147 6.22 7.51 3.12
C GLU A 147 4.70 7.65 3.21
N THR A 148 3.92 6.79 2.54
CA THR A 148 2.45 6.82 2.56
C THR A 148 1.83 5.53 3.10
N PRO A 149 0.53 5.53 3.42
CA PRO A 149 -0.20 4.33 3.85
C PRO A 149 -0.39 3.24 2.79
N VAL A 150 0.03 3.44 1.53
CA VAL A 150 -0.28 2.53 0.40
C VAL A 150 0.09 1.08 0.71
N MET A 151 1.25 0.82 1.31
CA MET A 151 1.66 -0.56 1.64
C MET A 151 0.72 -1.22 2.65
N GLY A 152 0.29 -0.47 3.67
CA GLY A 152 -0.69 -0.96 4.66
C GLY A 152 -2.07 -1.14 4.06
N ASN A 153 -2.49 -0.22 3.19
CA ASN A 153 -3.75 -0.36 2.46
C ASN A 153 -3.73 -1.58 1.53
N LEU A 154 -2.63 -1.90 0.84
CA LEU A 154 -2.57 -3.11 -0.01
C LEU A 154 -2.86 -4.38 0.80
N VAL A 155 -2.33 -4.48 2.01
CA VAL A 155 -2.61 -5.60 2.93
C VAL A 155 -4.06 -5.55 3.40
N ARG A 156 -4.50 -4.40 3.94
CA ARG A 156 -5.86 -4.21 4.47
C ARG A 156 -6.95 -4.46 3.43
N CYS A 157 -6.84 -3.84 2.26
CA CYS A 157 -7.78 -3.98 1.15
C CYS A 157 -7.78 -5.40 0.58
N GLY A 158 -6.63 -6.09 0.60
CA GLY A 158 -6.54 -7.51 0.27
C GLY A 158 -7.30 -8.38 1.25
N LEU A 159 -7.17 -8.11 2.55
CA LEU A 159 -7.93 -8.81 3.60
C LEU A 159 -9.44 -8.53 3.45
N GLN A 160 -9.85 -7.28 3.27
CA GLN A 160 -11.25 -6.89 3.05
C GLN A 160 -11.86 -7.51 1.78
N GLY A 161 -11.08 -7.58 0.69
CA GLY A 161 -11.50 -8.22 -0.57
C GLY A 161 -11.69 -9.73 -0.44
N LEU A 162 -10.88 -10.42 0.38
CA LEU A 162 -11.06 -11.83 0.70
C LEU A 162 -12.29 -12.10 1.57
N LEU A 163 -12.72 -11.10 2.35
CA LEU A 163 -13.84 -11.18 3.29
C LEU A 163 -15.21 -10.94 2.64
N GLY A 164 -15.25 -10.48 1.38
CA GLY A 164 -16.49 -10.19 0.67
C GLY A 164 -17.21 -8.93 1.16
N GLU A 165 -16.55 -8.09 1.97
CA GLU A 165 -17.07 -6.84 2.52
C GLU A 165 -16.90 -5.64 1.57
N ALA A 166 -16.66 -5.87 0.28
CA ALA A 166 -16.34 -4.85 -0.70
C ALA A 166 -17.44 -3.79 -0.93
N ASP A 167 -18.64 -3.96 -0.37
CA ASP A 167 -19.81 -3.08 -0.59
C ASP A 167 -20.67 -2.78 0.65
N ASP A 168 -20.41 -3.39 1.82
CA ASP A 168 -21.11 -3.04 3.07
C ASP A 168 -20.21 -2.12 3.89
N GLU A 169 -20.76 -1.03 4.47
CA GLU A 169 -20.12 -0.29 5.56
C GLU A 169 -19.84 -1.28 6.69
N GLY A 170 -18.67 -1.91 6.65
CA GLY A 170 -18.25 -2.93 7.59
C GLY A 170 -18.37 -2.40 9.02
N SER A 171 -18.55 -3.31 9.97
CA SER A 171 -18.56 -2.92 11.38
C SER A 171 -17.30 -2.09 11.68
N PRO A 172 -17.40 -0.89 12.30
CA PRO A 172 -16.23 -0.08 12.66
C PRO A 172 -15.20 -0.87 13.49
N PHE A 173 -15.67 -1.88 14.23
CA PHE A 173 -14.81 -2.84 14.93
C PHE A 173 -13.97 -3.69 13.96
N CYS A 174 -14.56 -4.24 12.90
CA CYS A 174 -13.82 -5.07 11.94
C CYS A 174 -12.83 -4.24 11.14
N HIS A 175 -13.21 -3.03 10.71
CA HIS A 175 -12.27 -2.09 10.09
C HIS A 175 -11.07 -1.81 11.00
N GLY A 176 -11.32 -1.40 12.25
CA GLY A 176 -10.24 -1.13 13.20
C GLY A 176 -9.38 -2.35 13.51
N PHE A 177 -9.97 -3.54 13.60
CA PHE A 177 -9.22 -4.78 13.79
C PHE A 177 -8.28 -5.07 12.62
N PHE A 178 -8.79 -4.99 11.39
CA PHE A 178 -7.97 -5.20 10.19
C PHE A 178 -6.92 -4.10 9.99
N ASP A 179 -7.18 -2.87 10.44
CA ASP A 179 -6.16 -1.81 10.46
C ASP A 179 -4.97 -2.19 11.35
N GLN A 180 -5.22 -2.76 12.53
CA GLN A 180 -4.15 -3.22 13.42
C GLN A 180 -3.36 -4.39 12.82
N VAL A 181 -4.06 -5.37 12.22
CA VAL A 181 -3.42 -6.51 11.55
C VAL A 181 -2.59 -6.04 10.35
N ALA A 182 -3.13 -5.12 9.55
CA ALA A 182 -2.42 -4.55 8.41
C ALA A 182 -1.19 -3.74 8.85
N ALA A 183 -1.27 -2.98 9.94
CA ALA A 183 -0.13 -2.26 10.51
C ALA A 183 0.99 -3.23 10.92
N MET A 184 0.66 -4.30 11.64
CA MET A 184 1.60 -5.36 12.01
C MET A 184 2.24 -6.02 10.77
N MET A 185 1.44 -6.46 9.80
CA MET A 185 1.96 -7.10 8.57
C MET A 185 2.81 -6.14 7.73
N THR A 186 2.44 -4.86 7.68
CA THR A 186 3.23 -3.83 6.97
C THR A 186 4.60 -3.67 7.60
N ALA A 187 4.67 -3.63 8.93
CA ALA A 187 5.94 -3.56 9.63
C ALA A 187 6.78 -4.82 9.38
N VAL A 188 6.17 -6.02 9.41
CA VAL A 188 6.85 -7.28 9.05
C VAL A 188 7.44 -7.22 7.64
N VAL A 189 6.69 -6.74 6.64
CA VAL A 189 7.15 -6.64 5.24
C VAL A 189 8.25 -5.60 5.09
N LYS A 190 8.13 -4.42 5.73
CA LYS A 190 9.17 -3.38 5.72
C LYS A 190 10.49 -3.92 6.28
N HIS A 191 10.43 -4.78 7.29
CA HIS A 191 11.62 -5.42 7.85
C HIS A 191 12.13 -6.61 7.02
N GLY A 192 11.25 -7.44 6.47
CA GLY A 192 11.62 -8.59 5.63
C GLY A 192 12.18 -8.23 4.25
N THR A 193 11.87 -7.03 3.74
CA THR A 193 12.46 -6.50 2.50
C THR A 193 13.85 -5.87 2.70
N ALA A 194 14.24 -5.59 3.95
CA ALA A 194 15.51 -4.96 4.29
C ALA A 194 16.70 -5.94 4.38
N ALA A 195 16.46 -7.26 4.45
CA ALA A 195 17.54 -8.23 4.63
C ALA A 195 17.28 -9.57 3.90
N GLU A 196 18.32 -10.07 3.22
CA GLU A 196 18.46 -11.51 2.94
C GLU A 196 18.71 -12.20 4.30
N VAL A 197 17.67 -12.45 5.08
CA VAL A 197 17.79 -12.94 6.47
C VAL A 197 18.15 -14.43 6.49
N GLU A 198 19.45 -14.75 6.49
CA GLU A 198 19.93 -15.92 7.22
C GLU A 198 20.11 -15.51 8.69
N VAL A 199 19.29 -16.11 9.56
CA VAL A 199 19.23 -15.93 11.03
C VAL A 199 18.42 -14.71 11.50
N ALA A 200 17.34 -14.98 12.24
CA ALA A 200 16.42 -13.99 12.79
C ALA A 200 17.15 -12.97 13.68
N ASP A 201 17.16 -11.71 13.25
CA ASP A 201 17.68 -10.57 14.01
C ASP A 201 16.96 -10.48 15.37
N PRO A 202 17.69 -10.53 16.50
CA PRO A 202 17.13 -10.38 17.86
C PRO A 202 16.31 -9.11 18.06
N VAL A 203 16.72 -7.99 17.44
CA VAL A 203 16.01 -6.71 17.55
C VAL A 203 14.68 -6.78 16.81
N LEU A 204 14.71 -7.34 15.59
CA LEU A 204 13.50 -7.57 14.80
C LEU A 204 12.53 -8.51 15.51
N LEU A 205 13.02 -9.58 16.12
CA LEU A 205 12.17 -10.51 16.89
C LEU A 205 11.46 -9.79 18.04
N ALA A 206 12.17 -8.96 18.80
CA ALA A 206 11.56 -8.19 19.89
C ALA A 206 10.52 -7.17 19.38
N GLU A 207 10.78 -6.53 18.24
CA GLU A 207 9.85 -5.60 17.61
C GLU A 207 8.58 -6.30 17.10
N LEU A 208 8.71 -7.48 16.50
CA LEU A 208 7.58 -8.30 16.04
C LEU A 208 6.62 -8.68 17.19
N PHE A 209 7.17 -9.00 18.37
CA PHE A 209 6.36 -9.24 19.56
C PHE A 209 5.59 -7.98 19.99
N GLY A 210 6.23 -6.81 19.99
CA GLY A 210 5.56 -5.54 20.30
C GLY A 210 4.43 -5.22 19.32
N LEU A 211 4.63 -5.45 18.03
CA LEU A 211 3.59 -5.24 17.00
C LEU A 211 2.39 -6.17 17.19
N SER A 212 2.59 -7.38 17.72
CA SER A 212 1.48 -8.27 18.07
C SER A 212 0.70 -7.83 19.31
N ASP A 213 1.38 -7.21 20.28
CA ASP A 213 0.73 -6.66 21.48
C ASP A 213 -0.27 -5.56 21.13
N ASP A 214 0.08 -4.68 20.19
CA ASP A 214 -0.77 -3.55 19.78
C ASP A 214 -2.16 -4.03 19.31
N VAL A 215 -2.22 -5.19 18.63
CA VAL A 215 -3.49 -5.80 18.20
C VAL A 215 -4.34 -6.23 19.39
N PHE A 216 -3.74 -6.88 20.40
CA PHE A 216 -4.48 -7.33 21.58
C PHE A 216 -4.83 -6.20 22.55
N VAL A 217 -3.98 -5.18 22.65
CA VAL A 217 -4.27 -3.94 23.38
C VAL A 217 -5.51 -3.29 22.76
N TRP A 218 -5.52 -3.15 21.43
CA TRP A 218 -6.67 -2.61 20.73
C TRP A 218 -7.93 -3.46 20.92
N LEU A 219 -7.83 -4.80 20.84
CA LEU A 219 -8.97 -5.69 21.11
C LEU A 219 -9.54 -5.49 22.52
N ALA A 220 -8.70 -5.40 23.55
CA ALA A 220 -9.15 -5.20 24.93
C ALA A 220 -9.97 -3.90 25.11
N ASP A 221 -9.64 -2.86 24.36
CA ASP A 221 -10.31 -1.57 24.41
C ASP A 221 -11.60 -1.51 23.57
N ASN A 222 -11.71 -2.33 22.51
CA ASN A 222 -12.74 -2.18 21.48
C ASN A 222 -13.77 -3.32 21.44
N VAL A 223 -13.57 -4.44 22.15
CA VAL A 223 -14.60 -5.48 22.26
C VAL A 223 -15.75 -5.04 23.20
N PRO A 224 -16.97 -5.59 23.03
CA PRO A 224 -18.07 -5.39 23.95
C PRO A 224 -17.75 -5.86 25.38
N ASP A 225 -18.43 -5.29 26.38
CA ASP A 225 -18.20 -5.59 27.81
C ASP A 225 -18.21 -7.10 28.13
N GLY A 226 -19.04 -7.89 27.43
CA GLY A 226 -19.13 -9.34 27.61
C GLY A 226 -17.88 -10.13 27.22
N HIS A 227 -16.97 -9.53 26.44
CA HIS A 227 -15.72 -10.13 25.98
C HIS A 227 -14.47 -9.41 26.51
N ARG A 228 -14.62 -8.30 27.24
CA ARG A 228 -13.48 -7.48 27.70
C ARG A 228 -12.52 -8.27 28.60
N ALA A 229 -13.04 -9.03 29.56
CA ALA A 229 -12.19 -9.82 30.45
C ALA A 229 -11.37 -10.88 29.69
N ASP A 230 -11.97 -11.49 28.65
CA ASP A 230 -11.26 -12.45 27.80
C ASP A 230 -10.16 -11.75 26.99
N ALA A 231 -10.46 -10.58 26.42
CA ALA A 231 -9.49 -9.77 25.67
C ALA A 231 -8.35 -9.22 26.54
N GLU A 232 -8.65 -8.77 27.76
CA GLU A 232 -7.65 -8.32 28.74
C GLU A 232 -6.72 -9.47 29.15
N ALA A 233 -7.26 -10.68 29.38
CA ALA A 233 -6.45 -11.85 29.71
C ALA A 233 -5.47 -12.21 28.58
N VAL A 234 -5.92 -12.19 27.32
CA VAL A 234 -5.07 -12.46 26.16
C VAL A 234 -4.04 -11.35 25.96
N ARG A 235 -4.42 -10.08 26.10
CA ARG A 235 -3.51 -8.93 26.06
C ARG A 235 -2.41 -9.07 27.11
N ASP A 236 -2.77 -9.33 28.35
CA ASP A 236 -1.82 -9.39 29.46
C ASP A 236 -0.83 -10.55 29.28
N ALA A 237 -1.29 -11.68 28.73
CA ALA A 237 -0.43 -12.80 28.34
C ALA A 237 0.52 -12.43 27.19
N SER A 238 0.02 -11.78 26.14
CA SER A 238 0.84 -11.33 25.00
C SER A 238 1.94 -10.37 25.46
N VAL A 239 1.57 -9.32 26.21
CA VAL A 239 2.52 -8.33 26.74
C VAL A 239 3.57 -8.99 27.63
N LYS A 240 3.17 -9.99 28.42
CA LYS A 240 4.09 -10.75 29.26
C LYS A 240 5.11 -11.53 28.44
N ILE A 241 4.69 -12.14 27.34
CA ILE A 241 5.55 -12.88 26.42
C ILE A 241 6.54 -11.94 25.75
N SER A 242 6.05 -10.82 25.22
CA SER A 242 6.87 -9.78 24.61
C SER A 242 7.92 -9.25 25.58
N GLN A 243 7.55 -9.01 26.85
CA GLN A 243 8.49 -8.61 27.90
C GLN A 243 9.56 -9.66 28.17
N VAL A 244 9.19 -10.93 28.33
CA VAL A 244 10.17 -12.02 28.58
C VAL A 244 11.10 -12.21 27.38
N MET A 245 10.58 -12.13 26.17
CA MET A 245 11.37 -12.22 24.93
C MET A 245 12.33 -11.02 24.80
N ALA A 246 11.86 -9.79 25.04
CA ALA A 246 12.71 -8.60 25.03
C ALA A 246 13.80 -8.65 26.11
N GLU A 247 13.49 -9.16 27.31
CA GLU A 247 14.48 -9.39 28.37
C GLU A 247 15.52 -10.43 27.96
N ALA A 248 15.10 -11.54 27.33
CA ALA A 248 16.01 -12.60 26.90
C ALA A 248 16.94 -12.16 25.75
N LEU A 249 16.44 -11.32 24.85
CA LEU A 249 17.19 -10.79 23.71
C LEU A 249 17.97 -9.51 24.06
N HIS A 250 17.85 -9.01 25.29
CA HIS A 250 18.49 -7.77 25.69
C HIS A 250 20.01 -7.84 25.57
N GLY A 251 20.59 -6.92 24.78
CA GLY A 251 22.03 -6.85 24.54
C GLY A 251 22.54 -7.81 23.46
N LEU A 252 21.65 -8.52 22.75
CA LEU A 252 21.97 -9.23 21.53
C LEU A 252 21.71 -8.34 20.30
N ASP A 253 22.45 -8.59 19.23
CA ASP A 253 22.38 -7.86 17.96
C ASP A 253 22.63 -8.80 16.77
N ASP A 254 22.65 -8.24 15.56
CA ASP A 254 22.89 -8.93 14.29
C ASP A 254 24.28 -9.58 14.18
N SER A 255 25.23 -9.18 15.04
CA SER A 255 26.58 -9.73 15.10
C SER A 255 26.72 -10.90 16.09
N SER A 256 25.67 -11.16 16.87
CA SER A 256 25.66 -12.18 17.92
C SER A 256 25.68 -13.61 17.37
N ASP A 257 26.32 -14.53 18.10
CA ASP A 257 26.37 -15.95 17.70
C ASP A 257 24.93 -16.52 17.63
N PRO A 258 24.49 -17.08 16.48
CA PRO A 258 23.16 -17.67 16.32
C PRO A 258 22.79 -18.70 17.40
N GLN A 259 23.76 -19.46 17.92
CA GLN A 259 23.52 -20.44 18.98
C GLN A 259 23.23 -19.76 20.33
N VAL A 260 23.81 -18.59 20.59
CA VAL A 260 23.54 -17.79 21.78
C VAL A 260 22.15 -17.17 21.70
N VAL A 261 21.78 -16.62 20.54
CA VAL A 261 20.42 -16.10 20.29
C VAL A 261 19.39 -17.20 20.50
N LEU A 262 19.58 -18.36 19.89
CA LEU A 262 18.67 -19.50 20.03
C LEU A 262 18.57 -20.00 21.48
N GLY A 263 19.70 -20.04 22.20
CA GLY A 263 19.73 -20.39 23.62
C GLY A 263 18.94 -19.41 24.49
N ALA A 264 19.02 -18.11 24.20
CA ALA A 264 18.25 -17.08 24.89
C ALA A 264 16.74 -17.25 24.65
N VAL A 265 16.34 -17.48 23.39
CA VAL A 265 14.94 -17.75 23.02
C VAL A 265 14.40 -18.98 23.75
N PHE A 266 15.12 -20.11 23.75
CA PHE A 266 14.69 -21.31 24.47
C PHE A 266 14.60 -21.11 25.98
N GLY A 267 15.53 -20.33 26.57
CA GLY A 267 15.46 -19.95 27.99
C GLY A 267 14.22 -19.12 28.31
N ALA A 268 13.85 -18.19 27.42
CA ALA A 268 12.64 -17.39 27.53
C ALA A 268 11.37 -18.27 27.46
N VAL A 269 11.30 -19.18 26.49
CA VAL A 269 10.16 -20.11 26.35
C VAL A 269 10.00 -20.98 27.60
N ALA A 270 11.08 -21.56 28.12
CA ALA A 270 11.01 -22.39 29.33
C ALA A 270 10.55 -21.60 30.58
N ARG A 271 10.88 -20.31 30.65
CA ARG A 271 10.39 -19.40 31.69
C ARG A 271 8.90 -19.11 31.50
N LEU A 272 8.46 -18.84 30.27
CA LEU A 272 7.06 -18.60 29.95
C LEU A 272 6.19 -19.81 30.27
N ASP A 273 6.64 -21.03 29.94
CA ASP A 273 5.95 -22.26 30.31
C ASP A 273 5.72 -22.34 31.82
N ALA A 274 6.73 -22.00 32.63
CA ALA A 274 6.62 -22.02 34.08
C ALA A 274 5.69 -20.93 34.63
N GLU A 275 5.75 -19.71 34.07
CA GLU A 275 4.97 -18.56 34.53
C GLU A 275 3.50 -18.61 34.08
N LEU A 276 3.22 -19.14 32.88
CA LEU A 276 1.86 -19.24 32.30
C LEU A 276 1.15 -20.55 32.65
N ALA A 277 1.85 -21.58 33.15
CA ALA A 277 1.23 -22.83 33.59
C ALA A 277 0.16 -22.62 34.67
N VAL A 278 0.32 -21.59 35.52
CA VAL A 278 -0.64 -21.25 36.58
C VAL A 278 -1.76 -20.39 35.98
N GLY A 279 -2.62 -21.00 35.16
CA GLY A 279 -3.73 -20.31 34.50
C GLY A 279 -3.92 -20.67 33.02
N SER A 280 -3.10 -21.59 32.50
CA SER A 280 -3.09 -21.98 31.09
C SER A 280 -4.49 -22.32 30.56
N PHE A 281 -5.26 -23.16 31.27
CA PHE A 281 -6.62 -23.53 30.87
C PHE A 281 -7.60 -22.34 30.81
N GLU A 282 -7.51 -21.40 31.77
CA GLU A 282 -8.36 -20.21 31.77
C GLU A 282 -7.98 -19.25 30.65
N LEU A 283 -6.68 -19.10 30.38
CA LEU A 283 -6.15 -18.30 29.28
C LEU A 283 -6.56 -18.87 27.92
N GLU A 284 -6.42 -20.18 27.70
CA GLU A 284 -6.86 -20.85 26.47
C GLU A 284 -8.38 -20.74 26.28
N SER A 285 -9.14 -20.89 27.35
CA SER A 285 -10.59 -20.72 27.30
C SER A 285 -11.00 -19.28 26.95
N SER A 286 -10.29 -18.29 27.50
CA SER A 286 -10.49 -16.86 27.21
C SER A 286 -10.13 -16.54 25.76
N ARG A 287 -9.00 -17.04 25.30
CA ARG A 287 -8.55 -16.94 23.91
C ARG A 287 -9.56 -17.55 22.95
N ALA A 288 -10.03 -18.78 23.19
CA ALA A 288 -10.99 -19.45 22.32
C ALA A 288 -12.33 -18.70 22.23
N ARG A 289 -12.80 -18.10 23.34
CA ARG A 289 -13.99 -17.24 23.34
C ARG A 289 -13.78 -15.95 22.55
N LEU A 290 -12.62 -15.32 22.72
CA LEU A 290 -12.26 -14.11 21.98
C LEU A 290 -12.13 -14.38 20.48
N GLU A 291 -11.41 -15.43 20.10
CA GLU A 291 -11.24 -15.88 18.71
C GLU A 291 -12.59 -16.21 18.08
N SER A 292 -13.46 -16.93 18.80
CA SER A 292 -14.82 -17.22 18.33
C SER A 292 -15.65 -15.95 18.12
N TYR A 293 -15.54 -14.95 19.01
CA TYR A 293 -16.23 -13.67 18.86
C TYR A 293 -15.75 -12.90 17.64
N VAL A 294 -14.43 -12.73 17.48
CA VAL A 294 -13.85 -11.98 16.35
C VAL A 294 -14.20 -12.68 15.04
N THR A 295 -14.10 -14.00 14.97
CA THR A 295 -14.47 -14.80 13.79
C THR A 295 -15.95 -14.68 13.45
N ALA A 296 -16.84 -14.75 14.45
CA ALA A 296 -18.28 -14.59 14.21
C ALA A 296 -18.65 -13.16 13.77
N THR A 297 -17.85 -12.16 14.14
CA THR A 297 -18.13 -10.74 13.88
C THR A 297 -17.51 -10.26 12.57
N CYS A 298 -16.30 -10.70 12.26
CA CYS A 298 -15.48 -10.21 11.15
C CYS A 298 -15.11 -11.29 10.12
N GLY A 299 -15.64 -12.51 10.27
CA GLY A 299 -15.45 -13.62 9.33
C GLY A 299 -14.20 -14.46 9.56
N ASP A 300 -14.12 -15.56 8.80
CA ASP A 300 -13.10 -16.61 8.98
C ASP A 300 -11.66 -16.12 8.80
N SER A 301 -11.40 -15.04 8.05
CA SER A 301 -10.03 -14.55 7.86
C SER A 301 -9.41 -13.94 9.13
N ALA A 302 -10.22 -13.63 10.15
CA ALA A 302 -9.73 -13.20 11.46
C ALA A 302 -9.02 -14.32 12.24
N THR A 303 -9.30 -15.59 11.93
CA THR A 303 -8.64 -16.75 12.57
C THR A 303 -7.14 -16.79 12.32
N GLY A 304 -6.69 -16.28 11.16
CA GLY A 304 -5.29 -16.27 10.76
C GLY A 304 -4.36 -15.54 11.75
N LEU A 305 -4.86 -14.52 12.44
CA LEU A 305 -4.10 -13.82 13.49
C LEU A 305 -3.84 -14.75 14.69
N PHE A 306 -4.89 -15.41 15.19
CA PHE A 306 -4.78 -16.32 16.33
C PHE A 306 -3.92 -17.54 15.98
N ASP A 307 -3.96 -18.01 14.73
CA ASP A 307 -3.09 -19.07 14.22
C ASP A 307 -1.61 -18.65 14.15
N VAL A 308 -1.31 -17.44 13.63
CA VAL A 308 0.06 -16.89 13.59
C VAL A 308 0.62 -16.76 15.01
N LEU A 309 -0.19 -16.33 15.96
CA LEU A 309 0.22 -16.11 17.35
C LEU A 309 0.31 -17.42 18.15
N SER A 310 -0.45 -18.44 17.76
CA SER A 310 -0.22 -19.82 18.20
C SER A 310 1.12 -20.33 17.68
N GLY A 311 1.33 -20.26 16.37
CA GLY A 311 2.53 -20.79 15.70
C GLY A 311 3.84 -20.10 16.12
N ALA A 312 3.78 -18.83 16.54
CA ALA A 312 4.93 -18.07 17.07
C ALA A 312 5.27 -18.39 18.53
N GLY A 313 4.55 -19.32 19.18
CA GLY A 313 4.77 -19.65 20.60
C GLY A 313 4.23 -18.61 21.59
N ALA A 314 3.59 -17.54 21.11
CA ALA A 314 2.92 -16.57 21.97
C ALA A 314 1.65 -17.14 22.62
N LEU A 315 1.08 -18.20 22.04
CA LEU A 315 -0.05 -18.93 22.62
C LEU A 315 0.15 -20.46 22.60
N SER A 316 1.22 -20.95 21.96
CA SER A 316 1.59 -22.36 22.01
C SER A 316 2.51 -22.64 23.19
N GLY A 317 1.86 -22.84 24.33
CA GLY A 317 2.42 -23.27 25.62
C GLY A 317 1.32 -23.59 26.65
N VAL A 318 0.05 -23.56 26.22
CA VAL A 318 -1.08 -24.19 26.91
C VAL A 318 -1.32 -25.57 26.33
#